data_AF-A0A958AFD1-F1
#
_entry.id   AF-A0A958AFD1-F1
#
_cell.length_a   1.000
_cell.length_b   1.000
_cell.length_c   1.000
_cell.angle_alpha   90.00
_cell.angle_beta   90.00
_cell.angle_gamma   90.00
#
_symmetry.space_group_name_H-M   'P 1'
#
loop_
_entity.id
_entity.type
_entity.pdbx_description
1 polymer ?
#
loop_
_entity_poly.entity_id
_entity_poly.type
_entity_poly.pdbx_seq_one_letter_code
_entity_poly.pdbx_strand_id
1 'polypeptide(L)'
;TDMTIGADSALHRITDAIDAISSTAASHQRSFIVEVMGRNCGYLALMSALATGADWALIPESPPDVDDWEAKMCEVLVAGRKAGRRDSIVIVAEGAQDRYGNPITCDYVQKVLEERLGEDARVTILGHVQRGGSPSAFDRYLTTLLGYAAVDQILAATPDTEPQLIGMRENRITHASLMDSVRQTHAVADYIAAKDYEKAMEMRGGSFRENFRTLRTLVRALPHPSDPNQKVLRLAVMHGGGPAPGMNTAARTAIRLGLDKGHTMLGVDDGITGLIHGNIREMNWMSVHGWAPKGGAELGTNRRVPKKSEFYAIARQLEEHRVDGLLMIGGWAGYKAIYQMYNERESFPAFNIPMICLPATINNNLPGSELSIGSDTALNSIVEVVDKIKQSAVASHRCFVVEVMGRYCGYLALMSGLATGAERVYLPEEGVTLGDLQKDLADLMEGFRRGKRLGLLIRNEKSNSLYTTNFMAALFEQEGGDLFDVRTAILGHLQQGGDPTPFDRIQAIRLSRQCIEFLIDESEKTNPSSAFMGLQGGKVQFFKMDSFPNMMDLDHERPKEQWWLELRTIARVMAQPAPQRK
;
A
#
# COMPACT_ATOMS: atom_id res chain seq x y z
N THR A 1 -15.56 -5.05 -11.69
CA THR A 1 -14.42 -5.48 -10.83
C THR A 1 -13.62 -4.25 -10.48
N ASP A 2 -13.13 -4.15 -9.25
CA ASP A 2 -12.35 -3.00 -8.76
C ASP A 2 -10.91 -3.03 -9.25
N MET A 3 -10.35 -4.23 -9.45
CA MET A 3 -9.02 -4.45 -10.02
C MET A 3 -9.10 -5.58 -11.05
N THR A 4 -8.37 -5.43 -12.16
CA THR A 4 -8.18 -6.50 -13.15
C THR A 4 -6.82 -7.16 -12.94
N ILE A 5 -6.72 -8.46 -13.20
CA ILE A 5 -5.43 -9.19 -13.16
C ILE A 5 -4.41 -8.47 -14.04
N GLY A 6 -3.25 -8.17 -13.48
CA GLY A 6 -2.13 -7.52 -14.15
C GLY A 6 -2.10 -6.00 -14.02
N ALA A 7 -3.16 -5.35 -13.52
CA ALA A 7 -3.18 -3.90 -13.34
C ALA A 7 -2.17 -3.44 -12.29
N ASP A 8 -2.04 -4.18 -11.19
CA ASP A 8 -1.06 -3.89 -10.14
C ASP A 8 0.37 -4.13 -10.63
N SER A 9 0.61 -5.24 -11.34
CA SER A 9 1.90 -5.51 -11.99
C SER A 9 2.30 -4.43 -12.99
N ALA A 10 1.36 -3.93 -13.79
CA ALA A 10 1.62 -2.81 -14.70
C ALA A 10 2.00 -1.53 -13.94
N LEU A 11 1.31 -1.23 -12.82
CA LEU A 11 1.65 -0.09 -11.96
C LEU A 11 3.05 -0.20 -11.36
N HIS A 12 3.49 -1.41 -10.98
CA HIS A 12 4.87 -1.62 -10.53
C HIS A 12 5.85 -1.21 -11.64
N ARG A 13 5.66 -1.69 -12.87
CA ARG A 13 6.55 -1.34 -14.00
C ARG A 13 6.57 0.15 -14.33
N ILE A 14 5.41 0.82 -14.25
CA ILE A 14 5.32 2.27 -14.47
C ILE A 14 6.06 3.02 -13.36
N THR A 15 5.83 2.64 -12.11
CA THR A 15 6.44 3.29 -10.94
C THR A 15 7.95 3.10 -10.93
N ASP A 16 8.44 1.89 -11.19
CA ASP A 16 9.88 1.59 -11.27
C ASP A 16 10.57 2.43 -12.36
N ALA A 17 9.93 2.57 -13.54
CA ALA A 17 10.47 3.36 -14.63
C ALA A 17 10.51 4.86 -14.30
N ILE A 18 9.46 5.39 -13.66
CA ILE A 18 9.41 6.80 -13.27
C ILE A 18 10.37 7.09 -12.13
N ASP A 19 10.52 6.21 -11.15
CA ASP A 19 11.50 6.38 -10.06
C ASP A 19 12.93 6.38 -10.64
N ALA A 20 13.23 5.51 -11.61
CA ALA A 20 14.50 5.52 -12.33
C ALA A 20 14.71 6.84 -13.10
N ILE A 21 13.68 7.36 -13.78
CA ILE A 21 13.73 8.65 -14.50
C ILE A 21 13.93 9.82 -13.53
N SER A 22 13.25 9.82 -12.38
CA SER A 22 13.33 10.88 -11.37
C SER A 22 14.78 11.12 -10.90
N SER A 23 15.56 10.05 -10.77
CA SER A 23 16.99 10.15 -10.38
C SER A 23 17.84 10.96 -11.37
N THR A 24 17.61 10.81 -12.67
CA THR A 24 18.30 11.61 -13.72
C THR A 24 17.66 12.98 -13.91
N ALA A 25 16.33 13.08 -13.77
CA ALA A 25 15.59 14.33 -13.88
C ALA A 25 16.04 15.36 -12.84
N ALA A 26 16.15 14.94 -11.57
CA ALA A 26 16.61 15.77 -10.48
C ALA A 26 18.07 16.26 -10.67
N SER A 27 18.90 15.47 -11.37
CA SER A 27 20.30 15.80 -11.64
C SER A 27 20.47 16.88 -12.72
N HIS A 28 19.57 16.93 -13.71
CA HIS A 28 19.64 17.87 -14.85
C HIS A 28 18.57 18.98 -14.82
N GLN A 29 17.74 19.03 -13.78
CA GLN A 29 16.60 19.94 -13.67
C GLN A 29 15.65 19.91 -14.89
N ARG A 30 15.36 18.71 -15.39
CA ARG A 30 14.58 18.50 -16.62
C ARG A 30 13.11 18.22 -16.36
N SER A 31 12.31 18.49 -17.37
CA SER A 31 10.90 18.10 -17.44
C SER A 31 10.78 16.79 -18.23
N PHE A 32 10.12 15.80 -17.67
CA PHE A 32 9.86 14.52 -18.32
C PHE A 32 8.37 14.34 -18.57
N ILE A 33 8.02 13.97 -19.80
CA ILE A 33 6.68 13.56 -20.20
C ILE A 33 6.70 12.04 -20.33
N VAL A 34 5.89 11.34 -19.54
CA VAL A 34 5.87 9.87 -19.50
C VAL A 34 4.53 9.36 -20.02
N GLU A 35 4.58 8.58 -21.10
CA GLU A 35 3.40 7.92 -21.67
C GLU A 35 3.11 6.60 -20.95
N VAL A 36 1.87 6.45 -20.49
CA VAL A 36 1.39 5.28 -19.74
C VAL A 36 0.25 4.61 -20.50
N MET A 37 0.31 3.27 -20.58
CA MET A 37 -0.75 2.46 -21.20
C MET A 37 -2.05 2.54 -20.40
N GLY A 38 -3.16 2.16 -21.02
CA GLY A 38 -4.48 2.15 -20.37
C GLY A 38 -5.66 2.11 -21.33
N ARG A 39 -5.39 2.13 -22.62
CA ARG A 39 -6.31 2.33 -23.73
C ARG A 39 -7.11 3.59 -23.47
N ASN A 40 -8.41 3.46 -23.26
CA ASN A 40 -9.31 4.57 -22.97
C ASN A 40 -9.60 4.64 -21.45
N CYS A 41 -8.67 4.20 -20.61
CA CYS A 41 -8.76 4.21 -19.16
C CYS A 41 -7.56 4.91 -18.54
N GLY A 42 -7.80 5.97 -17.77
CA GLY A 42 -6.78 6.72 -17.07
C GLY A 42 -6.30 6.10 -15.77
N TYR A 43 -6.74 4.89 -15.39
CA TYR A 43 -6.40 4.26 -14.11
C TYR A 43 -4.91 4.16 -13.87
N LEU A 44 -4.15 3.63 -14.83
CA LEU A 44 -2.71 3.48 -14.69
C LEU A 44 -2.00 4.84 -14.58
N ALA A 45 -2.40 5.83 -15.38
CA ALA A 45 -1.86 7.19 -15.32
C ALA A 45 -2.19 7.91 -13.99
N LEU A 46 -3.44 7.84 -13.53
CA LEU A 46 -3.88 8.43 -12.26
C LEU A 46 -3.14 7.83 -11.06
N MET A 47 -3.10 6.49 -11.00
CA MET A 47 -2.52 5.78 -9.87
C MET A 47 -0.99 5.91 -9.86
N SER A 48 -0.33 5.87 -11.03
CA SER A 48 1.11 6.15 -11.12
C SER A 48 1.46 7.59 -10.79
N ALA A 49 0.61 8.58 -11.14
CA ALA A 49 0.83 9.97 -10.77
C ALA A 49 0.80 10.18 -9.25
N LEU A 50 -0.15 9.53 -8.57
CA LEU A 50 -0.21 9.51 -7.11
C LEU A 50 1.02 8.83 -6.50
N ALA A 51 1.37 7.63 -7.00
CA ALA A 51 2.45 6.82 -6.46
C ALA A 51 3.85 7.47 -6.65
N THR A 52 4.07 8.16 -7.76
CA THR A 52 5.38 8.78 -8.06
C THR A 52 5.46 10.22 -7.58
N GLY A 53 4.32 10.83 -7.23
CA GLY A 53 4.26 12.25 -6.87
C GLY A 53 4.46 13.16 -8.07
N ALA A 54 3.95 12.75 -9.24
CA ALA A 54 3.98 13.54 -10.47
C ALA A 54 3.37 14.94 -10.28
N ASP A 55 3.75 15.85 -11.16
CA ASP A 55 3.37 17.27 -11.09
C ASP A 55 2.16 17.60 -11.95
N TRP A 56 1.85 16.73 -12.90
CA TRP A 56 0.65 16.82 -13.72
C TRP A 56 0.27 15.44 -14.27
N ALA A 57 -1.02 15.19 -14.46
CA ALA A 57 -1.51 13.98 -15.11
C ALA A 57 -2.65 14.30 -16.07
N LEU A 58 -2.62 13.69 -17.24
CA LEU A 58 -3.65 13.83 -18.28
C LEU A 58 -4.35 12.48 -18.48
N ILE A 59 -5.66 12.44 -18.23
CA ILE A 59 -6.48 11.23 -18.29
C ILE A 59 -7.75 11.44 -19.12
N PRO A 60 -8.25 10.40 -19.83
CA PRO A 60 -9.45 10.51 -20.65
C PRO A 60 -10.74 10.81 -19.85
N GLU A 61 -10.81 10.39 -18.58
CA GLU A 61 -11.98 10.60 -17.73
C GLU A 61 -12.12 12.05 -17.22
N SER A 62 -11.07 12.86 -17.31
CA SER A 62 -11.11 14.28 -16.99
C SER A 62 -10.19 15.05 -17.94
N PRO A 63 -10.65 15.30 -19.18
CA PRO A 63 -9.98 16.23 -20.07
C PRO A 63 -9.78 17.60 -19.39
N PRO A 64 -8.75 18.36 -19.75
CA PRO A 64 -8.53 19.69 -19.18
C PRO A 64 -9.77 20.59 -19.29
N ASP A 65 -10.11 21.26 -18.18
CA ASP A 65 -11.37 21.98 -17.99
C ASP A 65 -11.31 23.46 -18.40
N VAL A 66 -10.12 23.99 -18.73
CA VAL A 66 -9.88 25.38 -19.16
C VAL A 66 -9.32 25.44 -20.58
N ASP A 67 -9.64 26.50 -21.35
CA ASP A 67 -9.34 26.51 -22.80
C ASP A 67 -7.85 26.61 -23.09
N ASP A 68 -7.10 27.29 -22.22
CA ASP A 68 -5.64 27.38 -22.27
C ASP A 68 -5.03 26.54 -21.12
N TRP A 69 -5.32 25.25 -21.13
CA TRP A 69 -4.81 24.32 -20.12
C TRP A 69 -3.30 24.16 -20.21
N GLU A 70 -2.73 24.39 -21.39
CA GLU A 70 -1.31 24.47 -21.66
C GLU A 70 -0.67 25.56 -20.79
N ALA A 71 -1.26 26.77 -20.76
CA ALA A 71 -0.79 27.84 -19.89
C ALA A 71 -0.92 27.43 -18.43
N LYS A 72 -2.03 26.80 -18.05
CA LYS A 72 -2.26 26.41 -16.65
C LYS A 72 -1.23 25.38 -16.17
N MET A 73 -0.94 24.39 -16.99
CA MET A 73 0.09 23.39 -16.73
C MET A 73 1.46 24.08 -16.59
N CYS A 74 1.84 24.92 -17.55
CA CYS A 74 3.09 25.68 -17.51
C CYS A 74 3.22 26.55 -16.24
N GLU A 75 2.15 27.24 -15.85
CA GLU A 75 2.09 28.05 -14.61
C GLU A 75 2.39 27.19 -13.38
N VAL A 76 1.76 26.02 -13.26
CA VAL A 76 1.94 25.10 -12.13
C VAL A 76 3.36 24.53 -12.10
N LEU A 77 3.94 24.15 -13.24
CA LEU A 77 5.32 23.65 -13.29
C LEU A 77 6.33 24.73 -12.89
N VAL A 78 6.19 25.95 -13.42
CA VAL A 78 7.06 27.09 -13.08
C VAL A 78 6.94 27.47 -11.61
N ALA A 79 5.72 27.52 -11.06
CA ALA A 79 5.50 27.79 -9.65
C ALA A 79 6.18 26.73 -8.76
N GLY A 80 6.12 25.45 -9.17
CA GLY A 80 6.79 24.36 -8.47
C GLY A 80 8.31 24.51 -8.47
N ARG A 81 8.90 24.82 -9.62
CA ARG A 81 10.35 25.10 -9.74
C ARG A 81 10.77 26.29 -8.87
N LYS A 82 10.01 27.38 -8.89
CA LYS A 82 10.25 28.56 -8.02
C LYS A 82 10.17 28.22 -6.54
N ALA A 83 9.30 27.28 -6.16
CA ALA A 83 9.22 26.76 -4.79
C ALA A 83 10.39 25.83 -4.41
N GLY A 84 11.25 25.45 -5.36
CA GLY A 84 12.44 24.63 -5.12
C GLY A 84 12.35 23.19 -5.62
N ARG A 85 11.31 22.84 -6.40
CA ARG A 85 11.23 21.55 -7.10
C ARG A 85 12.34 21.47 -8.15
N ARG A 86 13.08 20.35 -8.18
CA ARG A 86 14.24 20.20 -9.05
C ARG A 86 13.86 19.69 -10.44
N ASP A 87 12.92 18.78 -10.51
CA ASP A 87 12.43 18.14 -11.72
C ASP A 87 10.93 18.40 -11.93
N SER A 88 10.42 17.99 -13.08
CA SER A 88 8.97 18.02 -13.34
C SER A 88 8.55 16.78 -14.11
N ILE A 89 7.54 16.07 -13.63
CA ILE A 89 7.03 14.84 -14.24
C ILE A 89 5.58 15.04 -14.64
N VAL A 90 5.31 14.94 -15.94
CA VAL A 90 3.98 14.98 -16.53
C VAL A 90 3.64 13.58 -17.02
N ILE A 91 2.58 12.98 -16.47
CA ILE A 91 2.11 11.66 -16.92
C ILE A 91 0.97 11.83 -17.91
N VAL A 92 1.06 11.17 -19.06
CA VAL A 92 0.05 11.22 -20.12
C VAL A 92 -0.48 9.80 -20.35
N ALA A 93 -1.78 9.59 -20.13
CA ALA A 93 -2.43 8.35 -20.53
C ALA A 93 -2.44 8.22 -22.06
N GLU A 94 -2.24 7.01 -22.60
CA GLU A 94 -2.25 6.80 -24.07
C GLU A 94 -3.58 7.21 -24.74
N GLY A 95 -4.68 7.20 -24.00
CA GLY A 95 -5.99 7.68 -24.45
C GLY A 95 -6.33 9.11 -24.03
N ALA A 96 -5.37 9.93 -23.57
CA ALA A 96 -5.64 11.31 -23.17
C ALA A 96 -6.14 12.16 -24.35
N GLN A 97 -7.16 12.99 -24.08
CA GLN A 97 -7.77 13.86 -25.08
C GLN A 97 -8.26 15.16 -24.42
N ASP A 98 -8.45 16.21 -25.21
CA ASP A 98 -9.09 17.45 -24.78
C ASP A 98 -10.63 17.34 -24.82
N ARG A 99 -11.33 18.40 -24.39
CA ARG A 99 -12.81 18.45 -24.40
C ARG A 99 -13.43 18.45 -25.81
N TYR A 100 -12.61 18.69 -26.83
CA TYR A 100 -13.01 18.74 -28.23
C TYR A 100 -12.83 17.37 -28.90
N GLY A 101 -12.23 16.39 -28.20
CA GLY A 101 -11.95 15.05 -28.70
C GLY A 101 -10.63 14.95 -29.46
N ASN A 102 -9.78 15.99 -29.41
CA ASN A 102 -8.46 15.94 -29.99
C ASN A 102 -7.52 15.16 -29.05
N PRO A 103 -6.75 14.19 -29.55
CA PRO A 103 -5.77 13.48 -28.74
C PRO A 103 -4.70 14.42 -28.18
N ILE A 104 -4.36 14.26 -26.90
CA ILE A 104 -3.25 14.96 -26.26
C ILE A 104 -2.05 14.00 -26.22
N THR A 105 -1.12 14.16 -27.16
CA THR A 105 0.07 13.28 -27.27
C THR A 105 1.24 13.80 -26.44
N CYS A 106 2.18 12.92 -26.10
CA CYS A 106 3.41 13.32 -25.40
C CYS A 106 4.23 14.34 -26.20
N ASP A 107 4.30 14.20 -27.54
CA ASP A 107 4.98 15.14 -28.43
C ASP A 107 4.33 16.54 -28.39
N TYR A 108 2.99 16.59 -28.27
CA TYR A 108 2.28 17.86 -28.14
C TYR A 108 2.63 18.54 -26.82
N VAL A 109 2.57 17.79 -25.71
CA VAL A 109 2.96 18.29 -24.38
C VAL A 109 4.43 18.75 -24.38
N GLN A 110 5.34 18.01 -25.02
CA GLN A 110 6.73 18.41 -25.15
C GLN A 110 6.88 19.76 -25.84
N LYS A 111 6.24 19.95 -27.00
CA LYS A 111 6.26 21.23 -27.73
C LYS A 111 5.74 22.38 -26.88
N VAL A 112 4.64 22.17 -26.16
CA VAL A 112 4.07 23.16 -25.25
C VAL A 112 5.09 23.60 -24.19
N LEU A 113 5.79 22.64 -23.56
CA LEU A 113 6.79 22.94 -22.55
C LEU A 113 8.02 23.64 -23.14
N GLU A 114 8.51 23.21 -24.30
CA GLU A 114 9.66 23.83 -24.98
C GLU A 114 9.35 25.26 -25.44
N GLU A 115 8.19 25.49 -26.07
CA GLU A 115 7.79 26.80 -26.59
C GLU A 115 7.44 27.81 -25.49
N ARG A 116 6.72 27.37 -24.45
CA ARG A 116 6.21 28.28 -23.42
C ARG A 116 7.17 28.48 -22.24
N LEU A 117 7.97 27.46 -21.90
CA LEU A 117 8.90 27.52 -20.77
C LEU A 117 10.37 27.66 -21.19
N GLY A 118 10.71 27.35 -22.45
CA GLY A 118 12.10 27.30 -22.88
C GLY A 118 12.92 26.19 -22.20
N GLU A 119 12.25 25.15 -21.69
CA GLU A 119 12.87 24.06 -20.94
C GLU A 119 13.23 22.88 -21.83
N ASP A 120 14.32 22.18 -21.51
CA ASP A 120 14.68 20.91 -22.15
C ASP A 120 13.75 19.79 -21.66
N ALA A 121 12.70 19.52 -22.42
CA ALA A 121 11.71 18.49 -22.14
C ALA A 121 12.08 17.15 -22.80
N ARG A 122 11.76 16.04 -22.14
CA ARG A 122 12.06 14.68 -22.64
C ARG A 122 10.82 13.80 -22.59
N VAL A 123 10.51 13.18 -23.72
CA VAL A 123 9.44 12.19 -23.82
C VAL A 123 9.99 10.79 -23.56
N THR A 124 9.30 10.05 -22.70
CA THR A 124 9.55 8.63 -22.45
C THR A 124 8.26 7.85 -22.64
N ILE A 125 8.19 7.06 -23.72
CA ILE A 125 7.09 6.13 -23.97
C ILE A 125 7.48 4.78 -23.38
N LEU A 126 6.84 4.39 -22.28
CA LEU A 126 7.16 3.13 -21.60
C LEU A 126 6.84 1.90 -22.48
N GLY A 127 5.76 1.98 -23.25
CA GLY A 127 5.37 0.91 -24.16
C GLY A 127 5.12 -0.42 -23.43
N HIS A 128 5.56 -1.53 -24.03
CA HIS A 128 5.21 -2.89 -23.61
C HIS A 128 5.91 -3.39 -22.35
N VAL A 129 6.87 -2.64 -21.79
CA VAL A 129 7.45 -2.99 -20.48
C VAL A 129 6.39 -3.05 -19.39
N GLN A 130 5.27 -2.33 -19.57
CA GLN A 130 4.10 -2.32 -18.69
C GLN A 130 3.28 -3.62 -18.75
N ARG A 131 3.50 -4.49 -19.73
CA ARG A 131 2.80 -5.78 -19.90
C ARG A 131 3.67 -6.98 -19.56
N GLY A 132 4.96 -6.77 -19.32
CA GLY A 132 5.94 -7.83 -19.08
C GLY A 132 6.46 -7.83 -17.64
N GLY A 133 7.40 -8.72 -17.36
CA GLY A 133 7.98 -8.91 -16.04
C GLY A 133 7.22 -9.93 -15.18
N SER A 134 7.80 -10.26 -14.03
CA SER A 134 7.16 -11.14 -13.05
C SER A 134 5.96 -10.44 -12.42
N PRO A 135 4.81 -11.11 -12.22
CA PRO A 135 3.65 -10.51 -11.57
C PRO A 135 3.96 -10.10 -10.14
N SER A 136 3.33 -9.01 -9.68
CA SER A 136 3.36 -8.56 -8.29
C SER A 136 2.75 -9.62 -7.37
N ALA A 137 3.06 -9.55 -6.08
CA ALA A 137 2.50 -10.48 -5.11
C ALA A 137 0.96 -10.43 -5.11
N PHE A 138 0.39 -9.23 -5.21
CA PHE A 138 -1.06 -9.01 -5.31
C PHE A 138 -1.67 -9.76 -6.50
N ASP A 139 -1.14 -9.56 -7.71
CA ASP A 139 -1.66 -10.23 -8.90
C ASP A 139 -1.51 -11.75 -8.84
N ARG A 140 -0.45 -12.27 -8.20
CA ARG A 140 -0.27 -13.72 -8.02
C ARG A 140 -1.36 -14.32 -7.15
N TYR A 141 -1.54 -13.82 -5.93
CA TYR A 141 -2.54 -14.42 -5.04
C TYR A 141 -3.95 -14.12 -5.54
N LEU A 142 -4.23 -12.93 -6.08
CA LEU A 142 -5.55 -12.59 -6.62
C LEU A 142 -5.94 -13.56 -7.74
N THR A 143 -5.01 -13.86 -8.66
CA THR A 143 -5.26 -14.81 -9.75
C THR A 143 -5.56 -16.21 -9.21
N THR A 144 -4.85 -16.66 -8.18
CA THR A 144 -5.13 -17.93 -7.49
C THR A 144 -6.54 -17.95 -6.92
N LEU A 145 -6.97 -16.87 -6.25
CA LEU A 145 -8.31 -16.77 -5.66
C LEU A 145 -9.41 -16.74 -6.72
N LEU A 146 -9.24 -15.94 -7.77
CA LEU A 146 -10.20 -15.85 -8.88
C LEU A 146 -10.30 -17.18 -9.63
N GLY A 147 -9.18 -17.87 -9.84
CA GLY A 147 -9.15 -19.19 -10.48
C GLY A 147 -9.87 -20.25 -9.65
N TYR A 148 -9.63 -20.28 -8.33
CA TYR A 148 -10.33 -21.16 -7.40
C TYR A 148 -11.85 -20.91 -7.45
N ALA A 149 -12.28 -19.66 -7.32
CA ALA A 149 -13.70 -19.29 -7.36
C ALA A 149 -14.35 -19.56 -8.74
N ALA A 150 -13.61 -19.43 -9.84
CA ALA A 150 -14.10 -19.77 -11.17
C ALA A 150 -14.36 -21.28 -11.32
N VAL A 151 -13.49 -22.13 -10.77
CA VAL A 151 -13.71 -23.59 -10.76
C VAL A 151 -14.93 -23.94 -9.92
N ASP A 152 -15.05 -23.37 -8.72
CA ASP A 152 -16.22 -23.57 -7.86
C ASP A 152 -17.52 -23.14 -8.58
N GLN A 153 -17.49 -22.01 -9.29
CA GLN A 153 -18.63 -21.54 -10.07
C GLN A 153 -18.99 -22.51 -11.20
N ILE A 154 -18.01 -23.07 -11.91
CA ILE A 154 -18.25 -24.02 -12.99
C ILE A 154 -18.86 -25.32 -12.44
N LEU A 155 -18.35 -25.81 -11.31
CA LEU A 155 -18.86 -27.03 -10.67
C LEU A 155 -20.28 -26.87 -10.13
N ALA A 156 -20.64 -25.66 -9.68
CA ALA A 156 -21.97 -25.34 -9.20
C ALA A 156 -22.97 -24.95 -10.32
N ALA A 157 -22.48 -24.65 -11.53
CA ALA A 157 -23.33 -24.18 -12.62
C ALA A 157 -24.27 -25.27 -13.16
N THR A 158 -25.48 -24.85 -13.51
CA THR A 158 -26.49 -25.63 -14.23
C THR A 158 -26.60 -25.18 -15.68
N PRO A 159 -27.28 -25.94 -16.57
CA PRO A 159 -27.50 -25.50 -17.96
C PRO A 159 -28.20 -24.13 -18.11
N ASP A 160 -28.97 -23.73 -17.10
CA ASP A 160 -29.69 -22.44 -17.08
C ASP A 160 -28.87 -21.30 -16.43
N THR A 161 -27.68 -21.60 -15.91
CA THR A 161 -26.82 -20.59 -15.28
C THR A 161 -26.23 -19.69 -16.35
N GLU A 162 -26.50 -18.39 -16.27
CA GLU A 162 -25.93 -17.41 -17.20
C GLU A 162 -24.39 -17.34 -17.07
N PRO A 163 -23.66 -16.98 -18.14
CA PRO A 163 -22.22 -16.76 -18.06
C PRO A 163 -21.85 -15.71 -17.00
N GLN A 164 -21.02 -16.11 -16.04
CA GLN A 164 -20.54 -15.25 -14.96
C GLN A 164 -19.14 -14.71 -15.24
N LEU A 165 -18.89 -13.47 -14.83
CA LEU A 165 -17.58 -12.87 -14.66
C LEU A 165 -17.19 -12.95 -13.18
N ILE A 166 -16.04 -13.56 -12.91
CA ILE A 166 -15.44 -13.58 -11.57
C ILE A 166 -14.49 -12.40 -11.45
N GLY A 167 -14.66 -11.61 -10.40
CA GLY A 167 -13.83 -10.44 -10.15
C GLY A 167 -13.68 -10.17 -8.67
N MET A 168 -13.17 -8.98 -8.37
CA MET A 168 -13.06 -8.49 -7.00
C MET A 168 -13.90 -7.22 -6.84
N ARG A 169 -14.62 -7.10 -5.73
CA ARG A 169 -15.25 -5.86 -5.28
C ARG A 169 -15.06 -5.74 -3.78
N GLU A 170 -14.67 -4.56 -3.32
CA GLU A 170 -14.49 -4.31 -1.89
C GLU A 170 -13.53 -5.31 -1.21
N ASN A 171 -12.43 -5.66 -1.90
CA ASN A 171 -11.46 -6.69 -1.47
C ASN A 171 -12.06 -8.08 -1.21
N ARG A 172 -13.18 -8.41 -1.85
CA ARG A 172 -13.79 -9.75 -1.80
C ARG A 172 -14.05 -10.26 -3.21
N ILE A 173 -14.00 -11.58 -3.37
CA ILE A 173 -14.34 -12.23 -4.62
C ILE A 173 -15.83 -12.05 -4.87
N THR A 174 -16.19 -11.66 -6.08
CA THR A 174 -17.58 -11.42 -6.50
C THR A 174 -17.85 -12.08 -7.83
N HIS A 175 -19.12 -12.40 -8.04
CA HIS A 175 -19.69 -12.93 -9.27
C HIS A 175 -20.58 -11.83 -9.86
N ALA A 176 -20.55 -11.66 -11.18
CA ALA A 176 -21.41 -10.72 -11.88
C ALA A 176 -21.79 -11.30 -13.24
N SER A 177 -22.95 -10.92 -13.79
CA SER A 177 -23.29 -11.28 -15.18
C SER A 177 -22.22 -10.75 -16.13
N LEU A 178 -21.69 -11.65 -16.98
CA LEU A 178 -20.67 -11.30 -17.96
C LEU A 178 -21.20 -10.23 -18.93
N MET A 179 -22.44 -10.41 -19.40
CA MET A 179 -23.04 -9.49 -20.37
C MET A 179 -23.30 -8.12 -19.77
N ASP A 180 -23.72 -8.04 -18.51
CA ASP A 180 -23.88 -6.75 -17.81
C ASP A 180 -22.55 -6.03 -17.66
N SER A 181 -21.50 -6.75 -17.29
CA SER A 181 -20.16 -6.20 -17.13
C SER A 181 -19.62 -5.62 -18.44
N VAL A 182 -19.84 -6.31 -19.56
CA VAL A 182 -19.46 -5.83 -20.90
C VAL A 182 -20.28 -4.57 -21.27
N ARG A 183 -21.59 -4.59 -21.06
CA ARG A 183 -22.46 -3.43 -21.33
C ARG A 183 -22.04 -2.20 -20.53
N GLN A 184 -21.78 -2.35 -19.23
CA GLN A 184 -21.32 -1.26 -18.37
C GLN A 184 -19.96 -0.71 -18.81
N THR A 185 -19.07 -1.58 -19.31
CA THR A 185 -17.75 -1.14 -19.82
C THR A 185 -17.89 -0.31 -21.09
N HIS A 186 -18.76 -0.71 -22.03
CA HIS A 186 -19.01 0.06 -23.24
C HIS A 186 -19.65 1.42 -22.94
N ALA A 187 -20.56 1.48 -21.97
CA ALA A 187 -21.22 2.73 -21.58
C ALA A 187 -20.23 3.84 -21.16
N VAL A 188 -19.05 3.49 -20.62
CA VAL A 188 -18.01 4.49 -20.29
C VAL A 188 -17.52 5.22 -21.55
N ALA A 189 -17.31 4.49 -22.65
CA ALA A 189 -16.90 5.10 -23.91
C ALA A 189 -18.00 6.00 -24.47
N ASP A 190 -19.27 5.59 -24.34
CA ASP A 190 -20.42 6.38 -24.77
C ASP A 190 -20.54 7.69 -23.97
N TYR A 191 -20.34 7.66 -22.65
CA TYR A 191 -20.33 8.86 -21.81
C TYR A 191 -19.19 9.81 -22.16
N ILE A 192 -17.98 9.28 -22.41
CA ILE A 192 -16.85 10.09 -22.85
C ILE A 192 -17.14 10.75 -24.22
N ALA A 193 -17.71 10.01 -25.17
CA ALA A 193 -18.08 10.54 -26.49
C ALA A 193 -19.19 11.61 -26.39
N ALA A 194 -20.13 11.42 -25.45
CA ALA A 194 -21.19 12.40 -25.13
C ALA A 194 -20.70 13.58 -24.29
N LYS A 195 -19.41 13.63 -23.91
CA LYS A 195 -18.80 14.63 -23.02
C LYS A 195 -19.40 14.66 -21.61
N ASP A 196 -20.01 13.57 -21.18
CA ASP A 196 -20.50 13.36 -19.81
C ASP A 196 -19.37 12.74 -18.94
N TYR A 197 -18.35 13.56 -18.68
CA TYR A 197 -17.16 13.15 -17.95
C TYR A 197 -17.44 12.83 -16.47
N GLU A 198 -18.47 13.45 -15.88
CA GLU A 198 -18.88 13.14 -14.50
C GLU A 198 -19.40 11.70 -14.38
N LYS A 199 -20.27 11.25 -15.30
CA LYS A 199 -20.68 9.84 -15.33
C LYS A 199 -19.53 8.91 -15.70
N ALA A 200 -18.66 9.29 -16.63
CA ALA A 200 -17.50 8.47 -16.97
C ALA A 200 -16.62 8.21 -15.73
N MET A 201 -16.37 9.24 -14.93
CA MET A 201 -15.69 9.16 -13.63
C MET A 201 -16.44 8.28 -12.61
N GLU A 202 -17.75 8.44 -12.50
CA GLU A 202 -18.57 7.65 -11.57
C GLU A 202 -18.55 6.16 -11.91
N MET A 203 -18.62 5.82 -13.20
CA MET A 203 -18.58 4.44 -13.69
C MET A 203 -17.23 3.74 -13.45
N ARG A 204 -16.14 4.49 -13.23
CA ARG A 204 -14.84 3.94 -12.77
C ARG A 204 -14.84 3.57 -11.29
N GLY A 205 -15.83 4.02 -10.52
CA GLY A 205 -16.00 3.73 -9.10
C GLY A 205 -15.56 4.86 -8.17
N GLY A 206 -16.08 4.82 -6.94
CA GLY A 206 -15.84 5.89 -5.95
C GLY A 206 -14.36 6.07 -5.57
N SER A 207 -13.58 5.00 -5.53
CA SER A 207 -12.14 5.06 -5.24
C SER A 207 -11.37 5.83 -6.31
N PHE A 208 -11.72 5.64 -7.59
CA PHE A 208 -11.11 6.37 -8.72
C PHE A 208 -11.34 7.87 -8.59
N ARG A 209 -12.60 8.28 -8.37
CA ARG A 209 -12.99 9.68 -8.20
C ARG A 209 -12.31 10.34 -7.00
N GLU A 210 -12.24 9.63 -5.87
CA GLU A 210 -11.58 10.13 -4.66
C GLU A 210 -10.06 10.26 -4.84
N ASN A 211 -9.43 9.30 -5.54
CA ASN A 211 -8.02 9.38 -5.88
C ASN A 211 -7.74 10.55 -6.84
N PHE A 212 -8.59 10.78 -7.83
CA PHE A 212 -8.46 11.92 -8.74
C PHE A 212 -8.55 13.26 -8.00
N ARG A 213 -9.51 13.42 -7.08
CA ARG A 213 -9.62 14.63 -6.23
C ARG A 213 -8.36 14.84 -5.39
N THR A 214 -7.84 13.78 -4.80
CA THR A 214 -6.62 13.83 -4.00
C THR A 214 -5.41 14.21 -4.86
N LEU A 215 -5.31 13.65 -6.07
CA LEU A 215 -4.25 14.01 -7.02
C LEU A 215 -4.28 15.50 -7.33
N ARG A 216 -5.44 16.08 -7.64
CA ARG A 216 -5.58 17.53 -7.93
C ARG A 216 -5.01 18.42 -6.85
N THR A 217 -5.08 18.02 -5.58
CA THR A 217 -4.43 18.75 -4.49
C THR A 217 -2.92 18.47 -4.43
N LEU A 218 -2.50 17.20 -4.55
CA LEU A 218 -1.11 16.82 -4.40
C LEU A 218 -0.18 17.31 -5.52
N VAL A 219 -0.69 17.53 -6.73
CA VAL A 219 0.05 18.04 -7.91
C VAL A 219 0.31 19.55 -7.85
N ARG A 220 -0.36 20.27 -6.94
CA ARG A 220 -0.21 21.73 -6.86
C ARG A 220 1.23 22.13 -6.53
N ALA A 221 1.63 23.27 -7.07
CA ALA A 221 2.92 23.88 -6.75
C ALA A 221 2.97 24.44 -5.33
N LEU A 222 1.85 25.03 -4.89
CA LEU A 222 1.66 25.70 -3.61
C LEU A 222 0.27 25.35 -3.06
N PRO A 223 0.09 25.40 -1.73
CA PRO A 223 -1.22 25.18 -1.11
C PRO A 223 -2.22 26.26 -1.56
N HIS A 224 -3.51 25.99 -1.45
CA HIS A 224 -4.53 27.04 -1.56
C HIS A 224 -4.28 28.16 -0.54
N PRO A 225 -4.59 29.42 -0.89
CA PRO A 225 -4.69 30.48 0.10
C PRO A 225 -5.71 30.08 1.18
N SER A 226 -5.32 30.19 2.45
CA SER A 226 -6.21 29.99 3.58
C SER A 226 -7.31 31.06 3.60
N ASP A 227 -8.56 30.68 3.91
CA ASP A 227 -9.61 31.65 4.20
C ASP A 227 -9.24 32.45 5.46
N PRO A 228 -9.17 33.80 5.40
CA PRO A 228 -8.83 34.62 6.56
C PRO A 228 -9.74 34.43 7.77
N ASN A 229 -10.97 33.95 7.57
CA ASN A 229 -11.94 33.75 8.64
C ASN A 229 -11.96 32.33 9.21
N GLN A 230 -11.19 31.39 8.65
CA GLN A 230 -11.18 30.01 9.13
C GLN A 230 -10.36 29.85 10.40
N LYS A 231 -10.75 28.89 11.24
CA LYS A 231 -9.94 28.45 12.38
C LYS A 231 -8.70 27.71 11.88
N VAL A 232 -7.52 28.21 12.22
CA VAL A 232 -6.24 27.56 11.89
C VAL A 232 -5.88 26.58 13.01
N LEU A 233 -5.94 25.29 12.70
CA LEU A 233 -5.50 24.20 13.59
C LEU A 233 -4.00 23.96 13.45
N ARG A 234 -3.38 23.43 14.51
CA ARG A 234 -1.99 22.96 14.55
C ARG A 234 -1.95 21.45 14.71
N LEU A 235 -1.80 20.74 13.59
CA LEU A 235 -1.89 19.28 13.54
C LEU A 235 -0.49 18.66 13.50
N ALA A 236 -0.18 17.79 14.46
CA ALA A 236 1.09 17.09 14.54
C ALA A 236 1.05 15.73 13.83
N VAL A 237 2.12 15.39 13.12
CA VAL A 237 2.31 14.11 12.43
C VAL A 237 3.59 13.46 12.96
N MET A 238 3.50 12.19 13.33
CA MET A 238 4.62 11.42 13.87
C MET A 238 4.64 9.98 13.37
N HIS A 239 5.81 9.35 13.39
CA HIS A 239 5.94 7.90 13.18
C HIS A 239 6.05 7.14 14.52
N GLY A 240 5.61 5.88 14.55
CA GLY A 240 5.71 5.03 15.74
C GLY A 240 5.87 3.55 15.42
N GLY A 241 6.86 2.88 16.03
CA GLY A 241 7.14 1.47 15.82
C GLY A 241 8.34 1.19 14.90
N GLY A 242 8.34 0.01 14.26
CA GLY A 242 9.36 -0.33 13.27
C GLY A 242 9.10 0.39 11.94
N PRO A 243 10.14 0.65 11.14
CA PRO A 243 9.97 1.26 9.82
C PRO A 243 9.11 0.37 8.91
N ALA A 244 8.24 1.00 8.13
CA ALA A 244 7.42 0.36 7.12
C ALA A 244 7.44 1.22 5.85
N PRO A 245 7.65 0.63 4.66
CA PRO A 245 7.57 1.36 3.41
C PRO A 245 6.22 2.06 3.25
N GLY A 246 6.25 3.36 2.90
CA GLY A 246 5.05 4.19 2.76
C GLY A 246 4.77 5.12 3.93
N MET A 247 5.51 5.03 5.05
CA MET A 247 5.42 5.99 6.16
C MET A 247 5.70 7.45 5.72
N ASN A 248 6.69 7.63 4.84
CA ASN A 248 6.99 8.94 4.24
C ASN A 248 5.88 9.44 3.32
N THR A 249 5.34 8.55 2.49
CA THR A 249 4.21 8.86 1.61
C THR A 249 2.97 9.30 2.42
N ALA A 250 2.69 8.60 3.53
CA ALA A 250 1.61 8.91 4.44
C ALA A 250 1.82 10.29 5.10
N ALA A 251 3.01 10.56 5.65
CA ALA A 251 3.33 11.82 6.29
C ALA A 251 3.30 12.99 5.29
N ARG A 252 3.90 12.82 4.10
CA ARG A 252 3.84 13.80 3.01
C ARG A 252 2.41 14.18 2.66
N THR A 253 1.56 13.17 2.51
CA THR A 253 0.15 13.38 2.12
C THR A 253 -0.58 14.14 3.21
N ALA A 254 -0.44 13.72 4.46
CA ALA A 254 -1.07 14.39 5.60
C ALA A 254 -0.64 15.86 5.69
N ILE A 255 0.67 16.12 5.59
CA ILE A 255 1.24 17.48 5.66
C ILE A 255 0.74 18.33 4.48
N ARG A 256 0.79 17.84 3.24
CA ARG A 256 0.32 18.62 2.08
C ARG A 256 -1.17 18.91 2.14
N LEU A 257 -2.00 17.95 2.53
CA LEU A 257 -3.45 18.15 2.62
C LEU A 257 -3.82 19.12 3.75
N GLY A 258 -3.18 19.02 4.92
CA GLY A 258 -3.42 19.94 6.02
C GLY A 258 -2.98 21.38 5.69
N LEU A 259 -1.82 21.55 5.03
CA LEU A 259 -1.38 22.85 4.53
C LEU A 259 -2.31 23.41 3.45
N ASP A 260 -2.80 22.57 2.54
CA ASP A 260 -3.73 22.98 1.48
C ASP A 260 -5.09 23.45 2.04
N LYS A 261 -5.51 22.90 3.19
CA LYS A 261 -6.67 23.38 3.94
C LYS A 261 -6.37 24.60 4.84
N GLY A 262 -5.13 25.08 4.82
CA GLY A 262 -4.71 26.28 5.56
C GLY A 262 -4.51 26.06 7.06
N HIS A 263 -4.18 24.83 7.47
CA HIS A 263 -3.75 24.52 8.83
C HIS A 263 -2.22 24.54 8.96
N THR A 264 -1.72 24.74 10.17
CA THR A 264 -0.30 24.59 10.46
C THR A 264 0.02 23.11 10.72
N MET A 265 1.00 22.58 10.00
CA MET A 265 1.41 21.19 10.15
C MET A 265 2.71 21.11 10.96
N LEU A 266 2.76 20.20 11.93
CA LEU A 266 3.93 19.94 12.76
C LEU A 266 4.47 18.54 12.49
N GLY A 267 5.78 18.40 12.34
CA GLY A 267 6.48 17.13 12.29
C GLY A 267 7.12 16.84 13.64
N VAL A 268 6.87 15.66 14.20
CA VAL A 268 7.55 15.18 15.41
C VAL A 268 8.68 14.25 14.97
N ASP A 269 9.92 14.67 15.19
CA ASP A 269 11.09 13.88 14.83
C ASP A 269 11.31 12.77 15.89
N ASP A 270 11.83 11.60 15.50
CA ASP A 270 12.15 10.45 16.36
C ASP A 270 10.99 9.91 17.23
N GLY A 271 9.78 9.93 16.68
CA GLY A 271 8.59 9.31 17.28
C GLY A 271 8.32 9.72 18.73
N ILE A 272 7.98 8.77 19.60
CA ILE A 272 7.67 9.04 21.02
C ILE A 272 8.86 9.64 21.78
N THR A 273 10.09 9.22 21.42
CA THR A 273 11.29 9.77 22.07
C THR A 273 11.42 11.27 21.80
N GLY A 274 11.27 11.70 20.55
CA GLY A 274 11.33 13.13 20.25
C GLY A 274 10.11 13.89 20.75
N LEU A 275 8.92 13.28 20.80
CA LEU A 275 7.75 13.89 21.44
C LEU A 275 8.01 14.22 22.92
N ILE A 276 8.66 13.31 23.67
CA ILE A 276 9.03 13.55 25.07
C ILE A 276 10.04 14.70 25.21
N HIS A 277 10.97 14.81 24.26
CA HIS A 277 12.04 15.82 24.29
C HIS A 277 11.66 17.17 23.65
N GLY A 278 10.50 17.27 23.02
CA GLY A 278 10.07 18.49 22.32
C GLY A 278 10.71 18.68 20.93
N ASN A 279 11.12 17.59 20.27
CA ASN A 279 11.63 17.61 18.90
C ASN A 279 10.46 17.76 17.90
N ILE A 280 9.78 18.90 17.96
CA ILE A 280 8.61 19.22 17.15
C ILE A 280 8.94 20.46 16.32
N ARG A 281 8.70 20.40 15.01
CA ARG A 281 8.98 21.51 14.09
C ARG A 281 7.84 21.77 13.14
N GLU A 282 7.66 23.03 12.76
CA GLU A 282 6.68 23.39 11.72
C GLU A 282 7.15 22.89 10.35
N MET A 283 6.22 22.32 9.60
CA MET A 283 6.43 21.77 8.27
C MET A 283 5.79 22.68 7.24
N ASN A 284 6.52 22.94 6.15
CA ASN A 284 6.02 23.69 5.00
C ASN A 284 5.84 22.76 3.78
N TRP A 285 5.31 23.31 2.69
CA TRP A 285 4.98 22.56 1.47
C TRP A 285 6.16 21.76 0.90
N MET A 286 7.37 22.31 1.05
CA MET A 286 8.62 21.76 0.51
C MET A 286 9.37 20.88 1.51
N SER A 287 9.01 20.91 2.80
CA SER A 287 9.60 20.05 3.83
C SER A 287 9.44 18.54 3.53
N VAL A 288 8.46 18.17 2.71
CA VAL A 288 8.13 16.79 2.33
C VAL A 288 8.28 16.52 0.83
N HIS A 289 9.01 17.38 0.11
CA HIS A 289 9.31 17.15 -1.30
C HIS A 289 10.19 15.89 -1.46
N GLY A 290 9.91 15.07 -2.49
CA GLY A 290 10.61 13.80 -2.72
C GLY A 290 10.21 12.65 -1.80
N TRP A 291 9.30 12.85 -0.83
CA TRP A 291 8.89 11.79 0.11
C TRP A 291 7.87 10.79 -0.47
N ALA A 292 7.26 11.08 -1.62
CA ALA A 292 6.25 10.22 -2.23
C ALA A 292 6.79 8.80 -2.56
N PRO A 293 7.92 8.68 -3.27
CA PRO A 293 8.51 7.38 -3.58
C PRO A 293 9.45 6.84 -2.49
N LYS A 294 9.83 7.65 -1.49
CA LYS A 294 10.97 7.34 -0.60
C LYS A 294 10.61 6.32 0.48
N GLY A 295 11.34 5.21 0.53
CA GLY A 295 11.31 4.26 1.65
C GLY A 295 11.81 4.82 2.97
N GLY A 296 11.72 4.01 4.04
CA GLY A 296 12.16 4.42 5.39
C GLY A 296 11.20 5.39 6.09
N ALA A 297 11.75 6.24 6.98
CA ALA A 297 11.00 7.10 7.89
C ALA A 297 11.78 8.42 8.14
N GLU A 298 11.50 9.46 7.35
CA GLU A 298 12.23 10.74 7.37
C GLU A 298 11.96 11.57 8.64
N LEU A 299 10.81 11.38 9.28
CA LEU A 299 10.54 11.91 10.63
C LEU A 299 11.23 11.07 11.71
N GLY A 300 11.89 9.96 11.38
CA GLY A 300 12.42 9.03 12.37
C GLY A 300 11.33 8.24 13.08
N THR A 301 11.62 6.97 13.40
CA THR A 301 10.69 6.09 14.12
C THR A 301 11.43 5.22 15.13
N ASN A 302 10.75 4.85 16.20
CA ASN A 302 11.25 3.89 17.17
C ASN A 302 10.11 3.13 17.85
N ARG A 303 10.44 2.04 18.54
CA ARG A 303 9.48 1.19 19.27
C ARG A 303 9.24 1.64 20.71
N ARG A 304 9.58 2.89 21.09
CA ARG A 304 9.41 3.38 22.46
C ARG A 304 7.93 3.57 22.76
N VAL A 305 7.52 3.10 23.93
CA VAL A 305 6.21 3.35 24.53
C VAL A 305 6.45 4.19 25.80
N PRO A 306 5.72 5.29 26.01
CA PRO A 306 5.97 6.19 27.12
C PRO A 306 5.69 5.52 28.47
N LYS A 307 6.49 5.86 29.49
CA LYS A 307 6.23 5.50 30.89
C LYS A 307 5.34 6.55 31.55
N LYS A 308 4.66 6.19 32.64
CA LYS A 308 3.82 7.13 33.41
C LYS A 308 4.56 8.41 33.83
N SER A 309 5.83 8.29 34.21
CA SER A 309 6.69 9.43 34.58
C SER A 309 6.98 10.40 33.44
N GLU A 310 6.72 10.02 32.19
CA GLU A 310 7.02 10.80 30.99
C GLU A 310 5.79 11.53 30.45
N PHE A 311 4.58 11.21 30.91
CA PHE A 311 3.35 11.84 30.42
C PHE A 311 3.29 13.34 30.69
N TYR A 312 3.81 13.81 31.82
CA TYR A 312 3.91 15.23 32.10
C TYR A 312 4.75 15.96 31.05
N ALA A 313 5.88 15.38 30.63
CA ALA A 313 6.72 15.96 29.59
C ALA A 313 5.97 16.02 28.25
N ILE A 314 5.30 14.94 27.85
CA ILE A 314 4.51 14.89 26.62
C ILE A 314 3.39 15.94 26.66
N ALA A 315 2.61 16.00 27.76
CA ALA A 315 1.53 16.96 27.93
C ALA A 315 2.04 18.41 27.79
N ARG A 316 3.16 18.71 28.45
CA ARG A 316 3.83 20.00 28.34
C ARG A 316 4.24 20.31 26.90
N GLN A 317 4.78 19.35 26.16
CA GLN A 317 5.17 19.57 24.76
C GLN A 317 3.97 19.84 23.85
N LEU A 318 2.85 19.15 24.05
CA LEU A 318 1.61 19.42 23.31
C LEU A 318 1.08 20.83 23.59
N GLU A 319 1.13 21.29 24.84
CA GLU A 319 0.73 22.65 25.21
C GLU A 319 1.68 23.73 24.68
N GLU A 320 2.99 23.55 24.85
CA GLU A 320 4.03 24.49 24.40
C GLU A 320 3.97 24.71 22.88
N HIS A 321 3.72 23.64 22.11
CA HIS A 321 3.59 23.71 20.65
C HIS A 321 2.16 23.96 20.17
N ARG A 322 1.20 24.07 21.11
CA ARG A 322 -0.24 24.27 20.87
C ARG A 322 -0.81 23.25 19.89
N VAL A 323 -0.57 21.97 20.13
CA VAL A 323 -1.04 20.90 19.24
C VAL A 323 -2.55 20.73 19.41
N ASP A 324 -3.31 20.89 18.33
CA ASP A 324 -4.78 20.74 18.30
C ASP A 324 -5.23 19.32 17.90
N GLY A 325 -4.33 18.51 17.35
CA GLY A 325 -4.60 17.15 16.94
C GLY A 325 -3.33 16.39 16.57
N LEU A 326 -3.34 15.07 16.75
CA LEU A 326 -2.15 14.22 16.56
C LEU A 326 -2.46 13.02 15.65
N LEU A 327 -1.72 12.93 14.54
CA LEU A 327 -1.67 11.78 13.66
C LEU A 327 -0.42 10.93 13.97
N MET A 328 -0.65 9.69 14.43
CA MET A 328 0.37 8.67 14.60
C MET A 328 0.32 7.70 13.41
N ILE A 329 1.41 7.60 12.66
CA ILE A 329 1.56 6.64 11.54
C ILE A 329 2.49 5.53 12.02
N GLY A 330 1.97 4.32 12.20
CA GLY A 330 2.80 3.33 12.86
C GLY A 330 2.21 1.97 13.16
N GLY A 331 3.06 1.17 13.81
CA GLY A 331 2.79 -0.19 14.25
C GLY A 331 2.29 -0.26 15.69
N TRP A 332 2.34 -1.47 16.23
CA TRP A 332 1.87 -1.81 17.59
C TRP A 332 2.36 -0.85 18.69
N ALA A 333 3.64 -0.52 18.71
CA ALA A 333 4.21 0.36 19.73
C ALA A 333 3.60 1.78 19.68
N GLY A 334 3.36 2.31 18.48
CA GLY A 334 2.71 3.61 18.29
C GLY A 334 1.26 3.59 18.76
N TYR A 335 0.49 2.57 18.37
CA TYR A 335 -0.89 2.38 18.83
C TYR A 335 -0.96 2.28 20.36
N LYS A 336 -0.08 1.49 20.97
CA LYS A 336 0.00 1.36 22.42
C LYS A 336 0.33 2.68 23.12
N ALA A 337 1.22 3.49 22.54
CA ALA A 337 1.56 4.80 23.09
C ALA A 337 0.37 5.76 23.06
N ILE A 338 -0.34 5.85 21.94
CA ILE A 338 -1.54 6.70 21.82
C ILE A 338 -2.66 6.20 22.74
N TYR A 339 -2.88 4.89 22.84
CA TYR A 339 -3.86 4.30 23.76
C TYR A 339 -3.54 4.64 25.23
N GLN A 340 -2.26 4.64 25.61
CA GLN A 340 -1.85 5.03 26.96
C GLN A 340 -2.08 6.52 27.23
N MET A 341 -1.76 7.40 26.27
CA MET A 341 -2.09 8.83 26.37
C MET A 341 -3.60 9.05 26.50
N TYR A 342 -4.39 8.36 25.68
CA TYR A 342 -5.86 8.41 25.71
C TYR A 342 -6.43 8.05 27.08
N ASN A 343 -5.90 7.01 27.74
CA ASN A 343 -6.37 6.59 29.07
C ASN A 343 -5.97 7.55 30.20
N GLU A 344 -4.99 8.42 29.98
CA GLU A 344 -4.49 9.35 30.99
C GLU A 344 -5.01 10.79 30.77
N ARG A 345 -6.03 10.95 29.93
CA ARG A 345 -6.66 12.25 29.60
C ARG A 345 -7.33 12.96 30.79
N GLU A 346 -7.74 12.20 31.81
CA GLU A 346 -8.26 12.76 33.06
C GLU A 346 -7.13 13.35 33.91
N SER A 347 -5.96 12.70 33.91
CA SER A 347 -4.76 13.14 34.62
C SER A 347 -4.04 14.29 33.90
N PHE A 348 -4.09 14.31 32.57
CA PHE A 348 -3.39 15.28 31.72
C PHE A 348 -4.36 15.89 30.70
N PRO A 349 -4.94 17.08 30.97
CA PRO A 349 -5.90 17.72 30.09
C PRO A 349 -5.39 17.99 28.67
N ALA A 350 -4.08 18.16 28.49
CA ALA A 350 -3.43 18.29 27.18
C ALA A 350 -3.64 17.09 26.24
N PHE A 351 -4.00 15.92 26.77
CA PHE A 351 -4.34 14.75 25.95
C PHE A 351 -5.79 14.75 25.45
N ASN A 352 -6.62 15.74 25.82
CA ASN A 352 -7.98 15.93 25.30
C ASN A 352 -8.00 16.61 23.92
N ILE A 353 -7.09 16.17 23.05
CA ILE A 353 -7.06 16.51 21.63
C ILE A 353 -7.44 15.26 20.82
N PRO A 354 -8.02 15.40 19.63
CA PRO A 354 -8.22 14.26 18.75
C PRO A 354 -6.88 13.62 18.38
N MET A 355 -6.78 12.32 18.62
CA MET A 355 -5.63 11.51 18.25
C MET A 355 -6.09 10.41 17.31
N ILE A 356 -5.43 10.25 16.16
CA ILE A 356 -5.72 9.17 15.23
C ILE A 356 -4.50 8.32 14.91
N CYS A 357 -4.69 7.00 14.98
CA CYS A 357 -3.69 6.02 14.58
C CYS A 357 -3.96 5.49 13.16
N LEU A 358 -2.97 5.64 12.29
CA LEU A 358 -2.93 5.11 10.94
C LEU A 358 -2.02 3.87 10.90
N PRO A 359 -2.48 2.73 10.33
CA PRO A 359 -1.76 1.47 10.43
C PRO A 359 -0.60 1.39 9.44
N ALA A 360 0.63 1.37 9.96
CA ALA A 360 1.86 1.22 9.18
C ALA A 360 2.82 0.21 9.82
N THR A 361 2.89 -0.99 9.24
CA THR A 361 3.72 -2.12 9.72
C THR A 361 3.79 -3.17 8.62
N ILE A 362 4.93 -3.82 8.45
CA ILE A 362 5.05 -4.94 7.51
C ILE A 362 4.25 -6.18 7.99
N ASN A 363 4.03 -6.32 9.30
CA ASN A 363 3.46 -7.54 9.87
C ASN A 363 1.95 -7.67 9.64
N ASN A 364 1.27 -6.60 9.21
CA ASN A 364 -0.19 -6.55 9.11
C ASN A 364 -0.91 -7.01 10.39
N ASN A 365 -0.41 -6.57 11.55
CA ASN A 365 -0.83 -7.04 12.88
C ASN A 365 -1.59 -5.97 13.68
N LEU A 366 -2.32 -5.08 13.00
CA LEU A 366 -3.09 -4.00 13.63
C LEU A 366 -4.58 -4.21 13.45
N PRO A 367 -5.40 -3.85 14.46
CA PRO A 367 -6.83 -4.10 14.42
C PRO A 367 -7.50 -3.14 13.44
N GLY A 368 -8.65 -3.56 12.89
CA GLY A 368 -9.46 -2.69 12.05
C GLY A 368 -8.91 -2.46 10.65
N SER A 369 -7.75 -3.01 10.28
CA SER A 369 -7.18 -2.94 8.94
C SER A 369 -6.90 -4.31 8.36
N GLU A 370 -7.49 -4.63 7.21
CA GLU A 370 -7.18 -5.83 6.43
C GLU A 370 -5.78 -5.78 5.84
N LEU A 371 -5.27 -4.57 5.60
CA LEU A 371 -3.94 -4.34 5.07
C LEU A 371 -3.36 -3.06 5.68
N SER A 372 -2.21 -3.16 6.33
CA SER A 372 -1.43 -2.01 6.81
C SER A 372 -0.43 -1.55 5.77
N ILE A 373 -0.07 -0.26 5.81
CA ILE A 373 0.97 0.30 4.96
C ILE A 373 2.31 -0.40 5.24
N GLY A 374 2.98 -0.80 4.16
CA GLY A 374 4.27 -1.49 4.12
C GLY A 374 4.13 -3.01 4.00
N SER A 375 2.93 -3.56 4.18
CA SER A 375 2.73 -5.02 4.13
C SER A 375 2.75 -5.57 2.71
N ASP A 376 2.30 -4.81 1.71
CA ASP A 376 2.40 -5.21 0.30
C ASP A 376 3.85 -5.15 -0.21
N THR A 377 4.60 -4.13 0.18
CA THR A 377 6.03 -4.02 -0.12
C THR A 377 6.82 -5.17 0.49
N ALA A 378 6.51 -5.52 1.74
CA ALA A 378 7.14 -6.66 2.39
C ALA A 378 6.80 -7.98 1.69
N LEU A 379 5.54 -8.17 1.30
CA LEU A 379 5.10 -9.35 0.59
C LEU A 379 5.80 -9.50 -0.78
N ASN A 380 5.89 -8.42 -1.56
CA ASN A 380 6.63 -8.42 -2.83
C ASN A 380 8.12 -8.73 -2.63
N SER A 381 8.75 -8.18 -1.58
CA SER A 381 10.14 -8.48 -1.24
C SER A 381 10.36 -9.96 -0.91
N ILE A 382 9.43 -10.58 -0.17
CA ILE A 382 9.45 -12.02 0.11
C ILE A 382 9.33 -12.82 -1.19
N VAL A 383 8.33 -12.49 -2.03
CA VAL A 383 8.07 -13.18 -3.30
C VAL A 383 9.29 -13.13 -4.22
N GLU A 384 9.94 -11.98 -4.35
CA GLU A 384 11.13 -11.81 -5.20
C GLU A 384 12.30 -12.67 -4.72
N VAL A 385 12.56 -12.69 -3.40
CA VAL A 385 13.62 -13.52 -2.81
C VAL A 385 13.30 -15.01 -2.99
N VAL A 386 12.05 -15.42 -2.75
CA VAL A 386 11.62 -16.80 -2.93
C VAL A 386 11.74 -17.23 -4.40
N ASP A 387 11.38 -16.40 -5.37
CA ASP A 387 11.55 -16.72 -6.79
C ASP A 387 13.03 -16.98 -7.14
N LYS A 388 13.95 -16.16 -6.63
CA LYS A 388 15.40 -16.37 -6.81
C LYS A 388 15.87 -17.68 -6.17
N ILE A 389 15.34 -18.01 -4.99
CA ILE A 389 15.60 -19.29 -4.32
C ILE A 389 15.08 -20.46 -5.16
N LYS A 390 13.85 -20.38 -5.67
CA LYS A 390 13.23 -21.42 -6.50
C LYS A 390 14.05 -21.72 -7.75
N GLN A 391 14.57 -20.68 -8.41
CA GLN A 391 15.44 -20.84 -9.60
C GLN A 391 16.71 -21.66 -9.27
N SER A 392 17.33 -21.40 -8.11
CA SER A 392 18.49 -22.18 -7.64
C SER A 392 18.12 -23.62 -7.26
N ALA A 393 16.98 -23.79 -6.60
CA ALA A 393 16.55 -25.07 -6.05
C ALA A 393 16.15 -26.11 -7.12
N VAL A 394 15.44 -25.69 -8.17
CA VAL A 394 15.00 -26.56 -9.28
C VAL A 394 16.19 -27.18 -10.02
N ALA A 395 17.35 -26.51 -10.01
CA ALA A 395 18.58 -27.01 -10.61
C ALA A 395 19.25 -28.13 -9.80
N SER A 396 18.87 -28.33 -8.52
CA SER A 396 19.59 -29.24 -7.61
C SER A 396 18.69 -30.15 -6.78
N HIS A 397 17.40 -30.29 -7.10
CA HIS A 397 16.45 -31.16 -6.37
C HIS A 397 16.42 -30.89 -4.85
N ARG A 398 16.13 -29.65 -4.46
CA ARG A 398 16.24 -29.20 -3.06
C ARG A 398 14.93 -28.83 -2.40
N CYS A 399 14.90 -28.99 -1.09
CA CYS A 399 13.90 -28.43 -0.19
C CYS A 399 14.43 -27.13 0.46
N PHE A 400 13.58 -26.12 0.59
CA PHE A 400 13.90 -24.88 1.29
C PHE A 400 12.92 -24.62 2.43
N VAL A 401 13.47 -24.31 3.60
CA VAL A 401 12.72 -23.75 4.73
C VAL A 401 13.01 -22.24 4.79
N VAL A 402 12.04 -21.45 4.36
CA VAL A 402 12.14 -19.98 4.27
C VAL A 402 11.50 -19.36 5.52
N GLU A 403 12.28 -18.63 6.31
CA GLU A 403 11.78 -17.88 7.46
C GLU A 403 11.40 -16.46 7.07
N VAL A 404 10.13 -16.11 7.35
CA VAL A 404 9.56 -14.78 7.14
C VAL A 404 9.23 -14.10 8.47
N MET A 405 9.23 -12.76 8.46
CA MET A 405 8.82 -11.92 9.58
C MET A 405 7.29 -11.93 9.73
N GLY A 406 6.78 -11.15 10.68
CA GLY A 406 5.36 -11.08 11.02
C GLY A 406 5.11 -11.13 12.52
N ARG A 407 6.14 -11.39 13.34
CA ARG A 407 6.00 -11.71 14.77
C ARG A 407 4.93 -12.80 14.91
N TYR A 408 3.98 -12.64 15.83
CA TYR A 408 2.89 -13.61 16.00
C TYR A 408 1.73 -13.44 15.00
N CYS A 409 1.86 -12.61 13.96
CA CYS A 409 0.90 -12.54 12.87
C CYS A 409 1.43 -13.30 11.64
N GLY A 410 0.73 -14.35 11.24
CA GLY A 410 1.09 -15.21 10.12
C GLY A 410 0.78 -14.65 8.73
N TYR A 411 0.28 -13.42 8.61
CA TYR A 411 -0.16 -12.82 7.34
C TYR A 411 0.88 -12.94 6.22
N LEU A 412 2.10 -12.44 6.47
CA LEU A 412 3.18 -12.49 5.47
C LEU A 412 3.52 -13.93 5.06
N ALA A 413 3.48 -14.87 6.00
CA ALA A 413 3.76 -16.29 5.72
C ALA A 413 2.68 -16.92 4.85
N LEU A 414 1.40 -16.73 5.19
CA LEU A 414 0.31 -17.32 4.40
C LEU A 414 0.22 -16.70 3.01
N MET A 415 0.27 -15.38 2.93
CA MET A 415 0.15 -14.68 1.65
C MET A 415 1.34 -14.94 0.73
N SER A 416 2.57 -15.03 1.27
CA SER A 416 3.72 -15.43 0.47
C SER A 416 3.63 -16.89 0.03
N GLY A 417 3.09 -17.78 0.87
CA GLY A 417 2.83 -19.16 0.49
C GLY A 417 1.88 -19.27 -0.70
N LEU A 418 0.76 -18.53 -0.66
CA LEU A 418 -0.20 -18.45 -1.76
C LEU A 418 0.41 -17.85 -3.03
N ALA A 419 1.21 -16.79 -2.91
CA ALA A 419 1.81 -16.11 -4.05
C ALA A 419 2.99 -16.88 -4.68
N THR A 420 3.66 -17.76 -3.92
CA THR A 420 4.85 -18.49 -4.37
C THR A 420 4.60 -19.98 -4.64
N GLY A 421 3.44 -20.49 -4.25
CA GLY A 421 3.11 -21.91 -4.32
C GLY A 421 3.92 -22.75 -3.33
N ALA A 422 4.05 -22.27 -2.09
CA ALA A 422 4.67 -23.05 -1.02
C ALA A 422 3.81 -24.28 -0.70
N GLU A 423 4.47 -25.41 -0.45
CA GLU A 423 3.81 -26.68 -0.14
C GLU A 423 3.28 -26.69 1.29
N ARG A 424 3.96 -25.97 2.18
CA ARG A 424 3.54 -25.83 3.56
C ARG A 424 3.87 -24.45 4.09
N VAL A 425 2.93 -23.90 4.84
CA VAL A 425 3.11 -22.66 5.58
C VAL A 425 2.91 -22.92 7.08
N TYR A 426 3.90 -22.59 7.91
CA TYR A 426 3.80 -22.70 9.37
C TYR A 426 3.44 -21.34 9.99
N LEU A 427 2.32 -21.31 10.71
CA LEU A 427 1.69 -20.10 11.23
C LEU A 427 1.69 -20.07 12.77
N PRO A 428 1.95 -18.91 13.41
CA PRO A 428 1.81 -18.76 14.87
C PRO A 428 0.36 -18.91 15.35
N GLU A 429 -0.63 -18.76 14.48
CA GLU A 429 -2.06 -18.97 14.77
C GLU A 429 -2.41 -20.46 14.96
N GLU A 430 -1.66 -21.37 14.33
CA GLU A 430 -1.94 -22.81 14.37
C GLU A 430 -0.97 -23.55 15.31
N GLY A 431 0.18 -22.94 15.60
CA GLY A 431 1.29 -23.64 16.20
C GLY A 431 1.88 -24.67 15.22
N VAL A 432 2.77 -25.50 15.75
CA VAL A 432 3.40 -26.60 15.02
C VAL A 432 3.51 -27.77 15.97
N THR A 433 3.03 -28.94 15.56
CA THR A 433 3.16 -30.19 16.31
C THR A 433 4.14 -31.15 15.62
N LEU A 434 4.65 -32.15 16.35
CA LEU A 434 5.46 -33.21 15.75
C LEU A 434 4.68 -33.98 14.67
N GLY A 435 3.38 -34.19 14.87
CA GLY A 435 2.53 -34.87 13.89
C GLY A 435 2.41 -34.11 12.57
N ASP A 436 2.35 -32.77 12.62
CA ASP A 436 2.39 -31.92 11.42
C ASP A 436 3.71 -32.12 10.67
N LEU A 437 4.85 -32.04 11.38
CA LEU A 437 6.17 -32.21 10.78
C LEU A 437 6.36 -33.57 10.13
N GLN A 438 5.88 -34.64 10.78
CA GLN A 438 5.93 -36.00 10.24
C GLN A 438 5.10 -36.14 8.96
N LYS A 439 3.90 -35.55 8.95
CA LYS A 439 3.04 -35.55 7.76
C LYS A 439 3.66 -34.76 6.62
N ASP A 440 4.11 -33.53 6.90
CA ASP A 440 4.69 -32.64 5.90
C ASP A 440 5.97 -33.27 5.27
N LEU A 441 6.78 -33.95 6.09
CA LEU A 441 7.92 -34.75 5.62
C LEU A 441 7.49 -35.92 4.73
N ALA A 442 6.48 -36.69 5.12
CA ALA A 442 6.00 -37.82 4.34
C ALA A 442 5.47 -37.37 2.96
N ASP A 443 4.70 -36.29 2.93
CA ASP A 443 4.18 -35.69 1.70
C ASP A 443 5.31 -35.16 0.80
N LEU A 444 6.35 -34.57 1.39
CA LEU A 444 7.54 -34.11 0.67
C LEU A 444 8.31 -35.27 0.04
N MET A 445 8.63 -36.31 0.83
CA MET A 445 9.34 -37.51 0.35
C MET A 445 8.57 -38.20 -0.78
N GLU A 446 7.26 -38.36 -0.65
CA GLU A 446 6.43 -38.94 -1.70
C GLU A 446 6.43 -38.08 -2.97
N GLY A 447 6.38 -36.75 -2.81
CA GLY A 447 6.53 -35.81 -3.91
C GLY A 447 7.85 -36.02 -4.67
N PHE A 448 8.98 -36.08 -3.97
CA PHE A 448 10.30 -36.26 -4.59
C PHE A 448 10.45 -37.63 -5.27
N ARG A 449 9.91 -38.71 -4.67
CA ARG A 449 9.86 -40.03 -5.33
C ARG A 449 9.09 -40.01 -6.66
N ARG A 450 8.08 -39.13 -6.78
CA ARG A 450 7.30 -38.92 -8.00
C ARG A 450 7.91 -37.94 -8.99
N GLY A 451 9.15 -37.50 -8.77
CA GLY A 451 9.87 -36.59 -9.68
C GLY A 451 9.67 -35.10 -9.38
N LYS A 452 9.15 -34.74 -8.20
CA LYS A 452 9.20 -33.35 -7.72
C LYS A 452 10.65 -32.87 -7.67
N ARG A 453 10.86 -31.61 -8.04
CA ARG A 453 12.20 -30.99 -8.17
C ARG A 453 12.49 -29.93 -7.11
N LEU A 454 11.49 -29.56 -6.33
CA LEU A 454 11.54 -28.47 -5.38
C LEU A 454 10.60 -28.78 -4.22
N GLY A 455 11.10 -28.66 -2.99
CA GLY A 455 10.30 -28.50 -1.79
C GLY A 455 10.37 -27.05 -1.33
N LEU A 456 9.23 -26.43 -1.04
CA LEU A 456 9.21 -25.06 -0.50
C LEU A 456 8.29 -25.00 0.71
N LEU A 457 8.89 -24.71 1.87
CA LEU A 457 8.17 -24.46 3.11
C LEU A 457 8.42 -23.03 3.55
N ILE A 458 7.35 -22.34 3.94
CA ILE A 458 7.42 -20.98 4.49
C ILE A 458 7.07 -21.05 5.97
N ARG A 459 7.93 -20.49 6.81
CA ARG A 459 7.76 -20.45 8.27
C ARG A 459 7.74 -19.02 8.74
N ASN A 460 6.70 -18.63 9.47
CA ASN A 460 6.74 -17.40 10.25
C ASN A 460 7.73 -17.53 11.43
N GLU A 461 8.49 -16.46 11.72
CA GLU A 461 9.54 -16.42 12.75
C GLU A 461 9.08 -16.86 14.16
N LYS A 462 7.79 -16.65 14.51
CA LYS A 462 7.17 -17.02 15.79
C LYS A 462 6.19 -18.19 15.70
N SER A 463 6.21 -18.99 14.64
CA SER A 463 5.32 -20.16 14.51
C SER A 463 5.45 -21.14 15.68
N ASN A 464 6.68 -21.37 16.17
CA ASN A 464 6.99 -22.18 17.34
C ASN A 464 8.39 -21.80 17.88
N SER A 465 8.56 -21.82 19.20
CA SER A 465 9.81 -21.46 19.89
C SER A 465 10.86 -22.57 19.88
N LEU A 466 10.44 -23.85 19.80
CA LEU A 466 11.30 -25.02 19.82
C LEU A 466 11.56 -25.56 18.41
N TYR A 467 10.50 -25.62 17.58
CA TYR A 467 10.60 -26.02 16.17
C TYR A 467 11.06 -24.82 15.33
N THR A 468 12.34 -24.48 15.52
CA THR A 468 13.02 -23.40 14.80
C THR A 468 13.25 -23.77 13.33
N THR A 469 13.55 -22.78 12.48
CA THR A 469 13.93 -22.99 11.08
C THR A 469 15.08 -23.99 10.94
N ASN A 470 16.10 -23.88 11.81
CA ASN A 470 17.23 -24.80 11.80
C ASN A 470 16.85 -26.22 12.24
N PHE A 471 15.96 -26.34 13.24
CA PHE A 471 15.46 -27.65 13.67
C PHE A 471 14.67 -28.34 12.55
N MET A 472 13.72 -27.64 11.92
CA MET A 472 12.94 -28.20 10.82
C MET A 472 13.83 -28.60 9.64
N ALA A 473 14.82 -27.77 9.30
CA ALA A 473 15.76 -28.11 8.24
C ALA A 473 16.58 -29.36 8.57
N ALA A 474 17.13 -29.45 9.78
CA ALA A 474 17.89 -30.63 10.21
C ALA A 474 17.03 -31.91 10.24
N LEU A 475 15.78 -31.80 10.70
CA LEU A 475 14.83 -32.92 10.68
C LEU A 475 14.57 -33.41 9.26
N PHE A 476 14.23 -32.49 8.35
CA PHE A 476 13.91 -32.87 6.96
C PHE A 476 15.13 -33.34 6.18
N GLU A 477 16.33 -32.83 6.47
CA GLU A 477 17.58 -33.33 5.88
C GLU A 477 17.84 -34.77 6.31
N GLN A 478 17.79 -35.01 7.63
CA GLN A 478 18.09 -36.31 8.21
C GLN A 478 17.13 -37.40 7.72
N GLU A 479 15.84 -37.10 7.67
CA GLU A 479 14.81 -38.07 7.29
C GLU A 479 14.59 -38.13 5.78
N GLY A 480 14.90 -37.05 5.05
CA GLY A 480 14.84 -37.01 3.59
C GLY A 480 15.88 -37.92 2.93
N GLY A 481 17.04 -38.09 3.56
CA GLY A 481 18.14 -38.92 3.05
C GLY A 481 18.56 -38.49 1.65
N ASP A 482 18.81 -39.44 0.75
CA ASP A 482 19.26 -39.16 -0.61
C ASP A 482 18.15 -38.61 -1.54
N LEU A 483 16.91 -38.41 -1.05
CA LEU A 483 15.82 -37.91 -1.88
C LEU A 483 15.95 -36.42 -2.20
N PHE A 484 16.45 -35.62 -1.26
CA PHE A 484 16.65 -34.18 -1.41
C PHE A 484 17.56 -33.61 -0.31
N ASP A 485 18.32 -32.56 -0.66
CA ASP A 485 18.99 -31.71 0.33
C ASP A 485 18.01 -30.62 0.82
N VAL A 486 18.21 -30.14 2.04
CA VAL A 486 17.46 -29.04 2.67
C VAL A 486 18.36 -27.83 2.89
N ARG A 487 17.84 -26.64 2.61
CA ARG A 487 18.50 -25.37 2.88
C ARG A 487 17.58 -24.41 3.61
N THR A 488 18.16 -23.54 4.40
CA THR A 488 17.43 -22.48 5.10
C THR A 488 17.62 -21.15 4.39
N ALA A 489 16.59 -20.31 4.43
CA ALA A 489 16.69 -18.91 4.01
C ALA A 489 15.98 -18.04 5.04
N ILE A 490 16.74 -17.28 5.83
CA ILE A 490 16.19 -16.34 6.82
C ILE A 490 16.25 -14.95 6.20
N LEU A 491 15.10 -14.45 5.74
CA LEU A 491 15.05 -13.23 4.93
C LEU A 491 15.37 -11.99 5.78
N GLY A 492 14.99 -12.00 7.06
CA GLY A 492 15.25 -10.92 7.99
C GLY A 492 14.76 -9.57 7.45
N HIS A 493 15.60 -8.54 7.59
CA HIS A 493 15.24 -7.15 7.25
C HIS A 493 15.11 -6.86 5.75
N LEU A 494 15.50 -7.78 4.85
CA LEU A 494 15.22 -7.64 3.41
C LEU A 494 13.70 -7.52 3.14
N GLN A 495 12.88 -8.04 4.05
CA GLN A 495 11.42 -7.94 3.99
C GLN A 495 10.89 -6.55 4.27
N GLN A 496 11.69 -5.63 4.82
CA GLN A 496 11.30 -4.23 4.89
C GLN A 496 11.37 -3.54 3.53
N GLY A 497 11.92 -4.21 2.51
CA GLY A 497 12.05 -3.67 1.16
C GLY A 497 12.98 -2.46 1.12
N GLY A 498 12.78 -1.63 0.09
CA GLY A 498 13.39 -0.32 -0.04
C GLY A 498 12.30 0.73 -0.20
N ASP A 499 12.17 1.24 -1.41
CA ASP A 499 11.06 2.13 -1.76
C ASP A 499 9.73 1.36 -1.79
N PRO A 500 8.63 1.96 -1.28
CA PRO A 500 7.32 1.32 -1.23
C PRO A 500 6.80 0.95 -2.63
N THR A 501 5.99 -0.10 -2.69
CA THR A 501 5.24 -0.49 -3.90
C THR A 501 4.18 0.56 -4.23
N PRO A 502 3.72 0.65 -5.50
CA PRO A 502 2.60 1.53 -5.85
C PRO A 502 1.38 1.31 -4.97
N PHE A 503 1.07 0.05 -4.61
CA PHE A 503 -0.04 -0.28 -3.72
C PHE A 503 0.10 0.43 -2.37
N ASP A 504 1.24 0.27 -1.68
CA ASP A 504 1.49 0.90 -0.38
C ASP A 504 1.50 2.43 -0.47
N ARG A 505 2.04 3.00 -1.55
CA ARG A 505 2.03 4.46 -1.76
C ARG A 505 0.61 5.01 -1.90
N ILE A 506 -0.22 4.36 -2.72
CA ILE A 506 -1.61 4.77 -2.97
C ILE A 506 -2.46 4.55 -1.71
N GLN A 507 -2.27 3.44 -1.00
CA GLN A 507 -2.96 3.19 0.25
C GLN A 507 -2.58 4.22 1.32
N ALA A 508 -1.30 4.56 1.43
CA ALA A 508 -0.82 5.62 2.31
C ALA A 508 -1.49 6.96 2.04
N ILE A 509 -1.61 7.35 0.76
CA ILE A 509 -2.29 8.58 0.36
C ILE A 509 -3.77 8.55 0.78
N ARG A 510 -4.47 7.45 0.48
CA ARG A 510 -5.89 7.29 0.77
C ARG A 510 -6.19 7.36 2.27
N LEU A 511 -5.41 6.64 3.09
CA LEU A 511 -5.61 6.61 4.54
C LEU A 511 -5.26 7.96 5.18
N SER A 512 -4.13 8.57 4.79
CA SER A 512 -3.72 9.87 5.32
C SER A 512 -4.73 10.98 5.06
N ARG A 513 -5.37 11.00 3.88
CA ARG A 513 -6.43 11.96 3.59
C ARG A 513 -7.56 11.86 4.62
N GLN A 514 -8.03 10.64 4.89
CA GLN A 514 -9.12 10.40 5.83
C GLN A 514 -8.72 10.76 7.27
N CYS A 515 -7.46 10.57 7.66
CA CYS A 515 -6.95 11.04 8.95
C CYS A 515 -7.01 12.55 9.10
N ILE A 516 -6.64 13.32 8.07
CA ILE A 516 -6.66 14.78 8.15
C ILE A 516 -8.08 15.29 8.26
N GLU A 517 -9.02 14.77 7.46
CA GLU A 517 -10.44 15.13 7.60
C GLU A 517 -10.96 14.79 9.01
N PHE A 518 -10.64 13.60 9.53
CA PHE A 518 -11.03 13.21 10.90
C PHE A 518 -10.50 14.18 11.96
N LEU A 519 -9.21 14.54 11.89
CA LEU A 519 -8.62 15.47 12.87
C LEU A 519 -9.29 16.85 12.81
N ILE A 520 -9.55 17.36 11.61
CA ILE A 520 -10.22 18.66 11.43
C ILE A 520 -11.63 18.60 12.03
N ASP A 521 -12.42 17.60 11.64
CA ASP A 521 -13.81 17.44 12.08
C ASP A 521 -13.91 17.25 13.61
N GLU A 522 -12.99 16.51 14.23
CA GLU A 522 -13.00 16.30 15.68
C GLU A 522 -12.49 17.52 16.46
N SER A 523 -11.54 18.30 15.92
CA SER A 523 -11.02 19.52 16.56
C SER A 523 -12.05 20.67 16.62
N GLU A 524 -13.17 20.55 15.92
CA GLU A 524 -14.32 21.47 16.01
C GLU A 524 -15.31 21.10 17.14
N LYS A 525 -15.24 19.87 17.65
CA LYS A 525 -16.19 19.36 18.65
C LYS A 525 -15.79 19.78 20.06
N THR A 526 -16.78 19.96 20.93
CA THR A 526 -16.56 20.26 22.36
C THR A 526 -15.93 19.10 23.12
N ASN A 527 -16.13 17.86 22.65
CA ASN A 527 -15.55 16.66 23.22
C ASN A 527 -14.97 15.80 22.09
N PRO A 528 -13.71 16.04 21.67
CA PRO A 528 -13.10 15.34 20.56
C PRO A 528 -12.92 13.85 20.85
N SER A 529 -13.08 13.04 19.83
CA SER A 529 -12.81 11.61 19.87
C SER A 529 -11.41 11.29 19.39
N SER A 530 -10.84 10.22 19.94
CA SER A 530 -9.61 9.60 19.43
C SER A 530 -9.95 8.24 18.84
N ALA A 531 -9.29 7.90 17.74
CA ALA A 531 -9.61 6.74 16.93
C ALA A 531 -8.37 6.03 16.40
N PHE A 532 -8.56 4.82 15.91
CA PHE A 532 -7.65 4.23 14.94
C PHE A 532 -8.45 3.86 13.71
N MET A 533 -7.79 3.75 12.56
CA MET A 533 -8.46 3.46 11.31
C MET A 533 -7.89 2.21 10.64
N GLY A 534 -8.62 1.75 9.63
CA GLY A 534 -8.10 0.78 8.68
C GLY A 534 -9.04 0.55 7.50
N LEU A 535 -8.58 -0.30 6.58
CA LEU A 535 -9.36 -0.73 5.43
C LEU A 535 -10.10 -2.02 5.78
N GLN A 536 -11.44 -2.03 5.73
CA GLN A 536 -12.26 -3.23 5.90
C GLN A 536 -13.32 -3.31 4.80
N GLY A 537 -13.41 -4.45 4.12
CA GLY A 537 -14.32 -4.63 2.99
C GLY A 537 -14.13 -3.52 1.94
N GLY A 538 -12.88 -3.20 1.61
CA GLY A 538 -12.54 -2.14 0.66
C GLY A 538 -12.93 -0.72 1.06
N LYS A 539 -13.49 -0.49 2.26
CA LYS A 539 -13.91 0.82 2.78
C LYS A 539 -13.03 1.24 3.94
N VAL A 540 -12.83 2.55 4.08
CA VAL A 540 -12.13 3.11 5.23
C VAL A 540 -13.10 3.15 6.40
N GLN A 541 -12.69 2.61 7.54
CA GLN A 541 -13.47 2.63 8.78
C GLN A 541 -12.64 3.23 9.92
N PHE A 542 -13.34 3.92 10.82
CA PHE A 542 -12.78 4.48 12.06
C PHE A 542 -13.33 3.73 13.25
N PHE A 543 -12.45 3.38 14.18
CA PHE A 543 -12.76 2.66 15.41
C PHE A 543 -12.35 3.54 16.58
N LYS A 544 -13.20 3.61 17.60
CA LYS A 544 -12.90 4.39 18.80
C LYS A 544 -11.68 3.83 19.51
N MET A 545 -10.85 4.69 20.09
CA MET A 545 -9.62 4.27 20.76
C MET A 545 -9.87 3.33 21.95
N ASP A 546 -11.03 3.42 22.61
CA ASP A 546 -11.44 2.54 23.71
C ASP A 546 -11.74 1.08 23.26
N SER A 547 -12.05 0.86 21.98
CA SER A 547 -12.27 -0.48 21.43
C SER A 547 -10.98 -1.22 21.09
N PHE A 548 -9.84 -0.53 21.09
CA PHE A 548 -8.52 -1.08 20.74
C PHE A 548 -8.16 -2.38 21.50
N PRO A 549 -8.21 -2.44 22.85
CA PRO A 549 -7.89 -3.67 23.59
C PRO A 549 -8.88 -4.81 23.32
N ASN A 550 -10.14 -4.48 22.99
CA ASN A 550 -11.17 -5.48 22.74
C ASN A 550 -10.96 -6.20 21.40
N MET A 551 -10.35 -5.52 20.42
CA MET A 551 -10.07 -6.05 19.08
C MET A 551 -8.71 -6.77 18.98
N MET A 552 -7.88 -6.69 20.02
CA MET A 552 -6.52 -7.23 20.01
C MET A 552 -6.34 -8.42 20.96
N ASP A 553 -5.60 -9.42 20.51
CA ASP A 553 -4.91 -10.37 21.36
C ASP A 553 -3.62 -9.71 21.86
N LEU A 554 -3.64 -9.21 23.10
CA LEU A 554 -2.56 -8.41 23.66
C LEU A 554 -1.29 -9.24 23.94
N ASP A 555 -1.44 -10.54 24.20
CA ASP A 555 -0.31 -11.43 24.50
C ASP A 555 0.50 -11.72 23.24
N HIS A 556 -0.18 -11.79 22.09
CA HIS A 556 0.43 -12.05 20.80
C HIS A 556 0.58 -10.78 19.93
N GLU A 557 0.13 -9.61 20.37
CA GLU A 557 0.24 -8.35 19.62
C GLU A 557 -0.37 -8.45 18.20
N ARG A 558 -1.55 -9.08 18.07
CA ARG A 558 -2.25 -9.27 16.78
C ARG A 558 -3.76 -9.08 16.92
N PRO A 559 -4.50 -8.82 15.82
CA PRO A 559 -5.95 -8.74 15.86
C PRO A 559 -6.58 -10.09 16.23
N LYS A 560 -7.71 -10.06 16.95
CA LYS A 560 -8.49 -11.28 17.22
C LYS A 560 -9.12 -11.83 15.94
N GLU A 561 -9.60 -10.93 15.09
CA GLU A 561 -10.18 -11.26 13.78
C GLU A 561 -9.15 -11.01 12.68
N GLN A 562 -8.80 -12.07 11.94
CA GLN A 562 -7.77 -12.06 10.91
C GLN A 562 -8.36 -12.65 9.62
N TRP A 563 -8.85 -11.77 8.74
CA TRP A 563 -9.61 -12.15 7.53
C TRP A 563 -8.90 -13.21 6.69
N TRP A 564 -7.58 -13.07 6.53
CA TRP A 564 -6.74 -13.91 5.68
C TRP A 564 -6.65 -15.36 6.16
N LEU A 565 -7.05 -15.68 7.40
CA LEU A 565 -7.10 -17.07 7.88
C LEU A 565 -8.12 -17.92 7.13
N GLU A 566 -9.11 -17.31 6.47
CA GLU A 566 -10.06 -18.02 5.60
C GLU A 566 -9.37 -18.60 4.35
N LEU A 567 -8.28 -17.97 3.91
CA LEU A 567 -7.52 -18.38 2.72
C LEU A 567 -6.65 -19.63 2.98
N ARG A 568 -6.52 -20.08 4.23
CA ARG A 568 -5.75 -21.29 4.58
C ARG A 568 -6.29 -22.53 3.88
N THR A 569 -7.62 -22.61 3.71
CA THR A 569 -8.25 -23.74 3.00
C THR A 569 -7.80 -23.76 1.55
N ILE A 570 -7.79 -22.61 0.88
CA ILE A 570 -7.32 -22.48 -0.50
C ILE A 570 -5.83 -22.82 -0.57
N ALA A 571 -5.00 -22.28 0.32
CA ALA A 571 -3.57 -22.60 0.36
C ALA A 571 -3.31 -24.11 0.49
N ARG A 572 -4.07 -24.80 1.36
CA ARG A 572 -3.97 -26.26 1.54
C ARG A 572 -4.40 -27.01 0.29
N VAL A 573 -5.50 -26.62 -0.37
CA VAL A 573 -5.96 -27.25 -1.62
C VAL A 573 -4.90 -27.09 -2.71
N MET A 574 -4.34 -25.89 -2.88
CA MET A 574 -3.33 -25.60 -3.89
C MET A 574 -2.00 -26.33 -3.63
N ALA A 575 -1.73 -26.70 -2.38
CA ALA A 575 -0.54 -27.45 -1.99
C ALA A 575 -0.69 -28.98 -2.06
N GLN A 576 -1.89 -29.51 -2.29
CA GLN A 576 -2.10 -30.95 -2.34
C GLN A 576 -1.34 -31.59 -3.51
N PRO A 577 -0.72 -32.76 -3.30
CA PRO A 577 -0.13 -33.52 -4.40
C PRO A 577 -1.24 -33.96 -5.36
N ALA A 578 -0.88 -34.14 -6.63
CA ALA A 578 -1.82 -34.65 -7.63
C ALA A 578 -2.46 -35.96 -7.15
N PRO A 579 -3.79 -36.12 -7.27
CA PRO A 579 -4.47 -37.34 -6.85
C PRO A 579 -3.86 -38.54 -7.57
N GLN A 580 -3.76 -39.67 -6.87
CA GLN A 580 -3.39 -40.94 -7.50
C GLN A 580 -4.46 -41.25 -8.56
N ARG A 581 -4.10 -41.14 -9.84
CA ARG A 581 -4.95 -41.71 -10.90
C ARG A 581 -5.00 -43.21 -10.64
N LYS A 582 -6.17 -43.69 -10.23
CA LYS A 582 -6.46 -45.13 -10.16
C LYS A 582 -6.46 -45.73 -11.54
#